data_AF-A0A818LBE8-F1
#
_entry.id   AF-A0A818LBE8-F1
#
_cell.length_a   1.000
_cell.length_b   1.000
_cell.length_c   1.000
_cell.angle_alpha   90.00
_cell.angle_beta   90.00
_cell.angle_gamma   90.00
#
_symmetry.space_group_name_H-M   'P 1'
#
loop_
_entity.id
_entity.type
_entity.pdbx_description
1 polymer ?
#
loop_
_entity_poly.entity_id
_entity_poly.type
_entity_poly.pdbx_seq_one_letter_code
_entity_poly.pdbx_strand_id
1 'polypeptide(L)'
;GRTMPSPVVHVAYALGFGTLNMISTKGSFTALHCLILALNGFFGPDIGAFIGWCFAVTFPMVADTVMSWIHHSVGYILIIAPIISFLTSRLSKKIIIWKCTEFSNNDLVSGHMEQTNRNNMSLNMKQCYLLAVAGCLLHFQLDHIFEENGQDNFYQWILSTGYFKKPTPPLSPLSVIIVGLSTLTLFFGFAWIHLFASSISKQSLKIRIKYTFTLFLIVISLYFSFLIISKIILKKEAVIGEEADLGVLVFIIGFHILPFILCLLSISH
;
A
#
# COMPACT_ATOMS: atom_id res chain seq x y z
N GLY A 1 10.74 21.27 -15.98
CA GLY A 1 10.64 19.90 -16.50
C GLY A 1 9.91 19.08 -15.47
N ARG A 2 8.92 18.28 -15.88
CA ARG A 2 8.26 17.33 -14.98
C ARG A 2 9.29 16.26 -14.61
N THR A 3 9.60 16.15 -13.33
CA THR A 3 10.40 15.05 -12.79
C THR A 3 9.44 13.94 -12.39
N MET A 4 9.68 12.73 -12.87
CA MET A 4 8.94 11.52 -12.53
C MET A 4 9.93 10.50 -11.96
N PRO A 5 9.55 9.70 -10.96
CA PRO A 5 10.38 8.58 -10.54
C PRO A 5 10.59 7.63 -11.73
N SER A 6 11.80 7.09 -11.87
CA SER A 6 12.06 6.10 -12.92
C SER A 6 11.28 4.82 -12.64
N PRO A 7 10.80 4.10 -13.67
CA PRO A 7 10.21 2.77 -13.50
C PRO A 7 11.09 1.79 -12.69
N VAL A 8 12.41 1.98 -12.69
CA VAL A 8 13.35 1.22 -11.84
C VAL A 8 13.04 1.40 -10.36
N VAL A 9 12.75 2.62 -9.92
CA VAL A 9 12.43 2.94 -8.51
C VAL A 9 11.11 2.29 -8.12
N HIS A 10 10.10 2.33 -8.98
CA HIS A 10 8.81 1.68 -8.73
C HIS A 10 8.96 0.16 -8.58
N VAL A 11 9.71 -0.48 -9.48
CA VAL A 11 9.99 -1.92 -9.42
C VAL A 11 10.75 -2.26 -8.14
N ALA A 12 11.81 -1.51 -7.82
CA ALA A 12 12.61 -1.74 -6.63
C ALA A 12 11.79 -1.59 -5.34
N TYR A 13 10.93 -0.56 -5.29
CA TYR A 13 10.04 -0.33 -4.16
C TYR A 13 9.03 -1.47 -3.98
N ALA A 14 8.35 -1.87 -5.05
CA ALA A 14 7.38 -2.95 -5.02
C ALA A 14 8.03 -4.32 -4.70
N LEU A 15 9.21 -4.62 -5.23
CA LEU A 15 9.96 -5.84 -4.90
C LEU A 15 10.42 -5.83 -3.44
N GLY A 16 10.93 -4.70 -2.93
CA GLY A 16 11.32 -4.55 -1.53
C GLY A 16 10.12 -4.77 -0.60
N PHE A 17 9.00 -4.13 -0.91
CA PHE A 17 7.74 -4.28 -0.18
C PHE A 17 7.24 -5.73 -0.20
N GLY A 18 7.24 -6.38 -1.37
CA GLY A 18 6.87 -7.79 -1.53
C GLY A 18 7.81 -8.73 -0.77
N THR A 19 9.12 -8.46 -0.79
CA THR A 19 10.13 -9.27 -0.09
C THR A 19 9.95 -9.21 1.42
N LEU A 20 9.63 -8.03 1.98
CA LEU A 20 9.28 -7.90 3.39
C LEU A 20 8.04 -8.73 3.74
N ASN A 21 6.99 -8.69 2.91
CA ASN A 21 5.80 -9.53 3.08
C ASN A 21 6.13 -11.03 3.02
N MET A 22 6.99 -11.44 2.08
CA MET A 22 7.48 -12.82 1.96
C MET A 22 8.19 -13.28 3.24
N ILE A 23 9.08 -12.45 3.81
CA ILE A 23 9.76 -12.73 5.08
C ILE A 23 8.75 -12.81 6.23
N SER A 24 7.88 -11.80 6.37
CA SER A 24 6.90 -11.71 7.45
C SER A 24 5.89 -12.87 7.46
N THR A 25 5.60 -13.43 6.28
CA THR A 25 4.65 -14.55 6.09
C THR A 25 5.33 -15.91 6.01
N LYS A 26 6.65 -15.97 6.30
CA LYS A 26 7.47 -17.19 6.24
C LYS A 26 7.37 -17.91 4.89
N GLY A 27 7.31 -17.15 3.80
CA GLY A 27 7.23 -17.67 2.44
C GLY A 27 5.82 -17.96 1.93
N SER A 28 4.77 -17.75 2.73
CA SER A 28 3.38 -17.93 2.24
C SER A 28 3.03 -16.91 1.16
N PHE A 29 3.52 -15.67 1.29
CA PHE A 29 3.60 -14.71 0.19
C PHE A 29 4.84 -15.06 -0.65
N THR A 30 4.64 -15.74 -1.78
CA THR A 30 5.72 -16.33 -2.57
C THR A 30 6.40 -15.32 -3.50
N ALA A 31 7.55 -15.71 -4.08
CA ALA A 31 8.24 -14.92 -5.11
C ALA A 31 7.34 -14.56 -6.31
N LEU A 32 6.37 -15.41 -6.66
CA LEU A 32 5.42 -15.12 -7.73
C LEU A 32 4.47 -13.97 -7.37
N HIS A 33 4.09 -13.85 -6.10
CA HIS A 33 3.34 -12.68 -5.61
C HIS A 33 4.19 -11.42 -5.74
N CYS A 34 5.47 -11.47 -5.33
CA CYS A 34 6.41 -10.35 -5.45
C CYS A 34 6.57 -9.89 -6.90
N LEU A 35 6.72 -10.84 -7.85
CA LEU A 35 6.86 -10.53 -9.27
C LEU A 35 5.61 -9.88 -9.85
N ILE A 36 4.42 -10.39 -9.54
CA ILE A 36 3.16 -9.78 -10.01
C ILE A 36 2.94 -8.41 -9.36
N LEU A 37 3.25 -8.26 -8.07
CA LEU A 37 3.19 -6.98 -7.38
C LEU A 37 4.11 -5.95 -8.06
N ALA A 38 5.35 -6.33 -8.32
CA ALA A 38 6.34 -5.47 -8.98
C ALA A 38 5.99 -5.15 -10.43
N LEU A 39 5.40 -6.10 -11.16
CA LEU A 39 4.88 -5.86 -12.51
C LEU A 39 3.79 -4.80 -12.52
N ASN A 40 2.91 -4.80 -11.51
CA ASN A 40 1.86 -3.79 -11.38
C ASN A 40 2.39 -2.47 -10.80
N GLY A 41 3.45 -2.51 -9.99
CA GLY A 41 4.21 -1.32 -9.61
C GLY A 41 4.94 -0.70 -10.80
N PHE A 42 5.39 -1.50 -11.77
CA PHE A 42 6.01 -1.03 -13.00
C PHE A 42 4.98 -0.42 -13.95
N PHE A 43 3.95 -1.19 -14.30
CA PHE A 43 2.97 -0.72 -15.28
C PHE A 43 2.12 0.40 -14.73
N GLY A 44 1.63 0.27 -13.49
CA GLY A 44 0.89 1.31 -12.80
C GLY A 44 -0.16 2.05 -13.66
N PRO A 45 -0.54 3.26 -13.27
CA PRO A 45 -1.18 4.21 -14.18
C PRO A 45 -0.39 4.50 -15.47
N ASP A 46 0.93 4.34 -15.49
CA ASP A 46 1.80 4.62 -16.64
C ASP A 46 1.42 3.85 -17.92
N ILE A 47 0.75 2.70 -17.80
CA ILE A 47 0.19 2.01 -18.96
C ILE A 47 -0.80 2.89 -19.75
N GLY A 48 -1.50 3.80 -19.07
CA GLY A 48 -2.35 4.81 -19.70
C GLY A 48 -1.56 5.80 -20.54
N ALA A 49 -0.41 6.27 -20.05
CA ALA A 49 0.49 7.15 -20.80
C ALA A 49 1.11 6.41 -22.00
N PHE A 50 1.50 5.15 -21.85
CA PHE A 50 1.99 4.32 -22.95
C PHE A 50 0.93 4.10 -24.04
N ILE A 51 -0.31 3.77 -23.65
CA ILE A 51 -1.44 3.64 -24.57
C ILE A 51 -1.71 4.97 -25.26
N GLY A 52 -1.74 6.07 -24.50
CA GLY A 52 -1.92 7.41 -25.04
C GLY A 52 -0.87 7.73 -26.10
N TRP A 53 0.40 7.45 -25.83
CA TRP A 53 1.50 7.60 -26.78
C TRP A 53 1.32 6.76 -28.05
N CYS A 54 0.90 5.48 -27.92
CA CYS A 54 0.67 4.60 -29.07
C CYS A 54 -0.43 5.12 -30.02
N PHE A 55 -1.44 5.81 -29.49
CA PHE A 55 -2.59 6.29 -30.25
C PHE A 55 -2.57 7.81 -30.49
N ALA A 56 -1.55 8.53 -30.02
CA ALA A 56 -1.49 9.99 -30.07
C ALA A 56 -1.62 10.54 -31.50
N VAL A 57 -1.06 9.84 -32.49
CA VAL A 57 -1.10 10.25 -33.90
C VAL A 57 -2.44 9.90 -34.55
N THR A 58 -3.00 8.73 -34.24
CA THR A 58 -4.16 8.18 -34.94
C THR A 58 -5.49 8.65 -34.33
N PHE A 59 -5.55 8.75 -33.00
CA PHE A 59 -6.77 9.10 -32.25
C PHE A 59 -6.43 9.97 -31.02
N PRO A 60 -5.95 11.21 -31.22
CA PRO A 60 -5.44 12.06 -30.12
C PRO A 60 -6.46 12.29 -29.00
N MET A 61 -7.72 12.59 -29.35
CA MET A 61 -8.76 12.85 -28.35
C MET A 61 -9.11 11.60 -27.52
N VAL A 62 -9.07 10.41 -28.14
CA VAL A 62 -9.30 9.14 -27.45
C VAL A 62 -8.11 8.80 -26.57
N ALA A 63 -6.88 9.01 -27.07
CA ALA A 63 -5.64 8.81 -26.34
C ALA A 63 -5.61 9.63 -25.04
N ASP A 64 -5.92 10.94 -25.11
CA ASP A 64 -5.94 11.82 -23.93
C ASP A 64 -7.03 11.41 -22.92
N THR A 65 -8.22 11.04 -23.42
CA THR A 65 -9.32 10.61 -22.57
C THR A 65 -8.99 9.32 -21.84
N VAL A 66 -8.51 8.30 -22.57
CA VAL A 66 -8.11 7.01 -22.01
C VAL A 66 -6.97 7.18 -21.01
N MET A 67 -5.97 8.00 -21.32
CA MET A 67 -4.89 8.33 -20.41
C MET A 67 -5.43 8.95 -19.12
N SER A 68 -6.31 9.95 -19.19
CA SER A 68 -6.86 10.60 -17.99
C SER A 68 -7.67 9.65 -17.10
N TRP A 69 -8.38 8.68 -17.68
CA TRP A 69 -9.16 7.70 -16.93
C TRP A 69 -8.26 6.65 -16.26
N ILE A 70 -7.25 6.16 -16.98
CA ILE A 70 -6.33 5.14 -16.45
C ILE A 70 -5.36 5.72 -15.42
N HIS A 71 -4.94 6.98 -15.61
CA HIS A 71 -4.03 7.67 -14.69
C HIS A 71 -4.72 8.12 -13.39
N HIS A 72 -6.04 7.93 -13.28
CA HIS A 72 -6.74 8.11 -12.01
C HIS A 72 -6.67 6.81 -11.18
N SER A 73 -6.33 6.91 -9.89
CA SER A 73 -6.16 5.73 -9.00
C SER A 73 -7.36 4.79 -8.98
N VAL A 74 -8.57 5.34 -8.93
CA VAL A 74 -9.80 4.55 -9.03
C VAL A 74 -10.01 3.97 -10.43
N GLY A 75 -9.63 4.68 -11.48
CA GLY A 75 -9.85 4.24 -12.87
C GLY A 75 -8.98 3.05 -13.23
N TYR A 76 -7.71 3.04 -12.82
CA TYR A 76 -6.85 1.87 -12.95
C TYR A 76 -7.45 0.64 -12.26
N ILE A 77 -7.90 0.80 -11.00
CA ILE A 77 -8.47 -0.29 -10.20
C ILE A 77 -9.69 -0.90 -10.87
N LEU A 78 -10.55 -0.09 -11.49
CA LEU A 78 -11.80 -0.58 -12.10
C LEU A 78 -11.61 -1.12 -13.52
N ILE A 79 -10.70 -0.56 -14.30
CA ILE A 79 -10.58 -0.86 -15.74
C ILE A 79 -9.39 -1.78 -16.01
N ILE A 80 -8.21 -1.40 -15.55
CA ILE A 80 -6.96 -2.07 -15.91
C ILE A 80 -6.66 -3.26 -14.99
N ALA A 81 -6.88 -3.12 -13.68
CA ALA A 81 -6.58 -4.19 -12.74
C ALA A 81 -7.30 -5.50 -13.09
N PRO A 82 -8.61 -5.54 -13.48
CA PRO A 82 -9.24 -6.77 -13.94
C PRO A 82 -8.54 -7.38 -15.17
N ILE A 83 -8.17 -6.58 -16.16
CA ILE A 83 -7.52 -7.07 -17.39
C ILE A 83 -6.16 -7.67 -17.06
N ILE A 84 -5.31 -6.95 -16.31
CA ILE A 84 -3.98 -7.45 -15.94
C ILE A 84 -4.08 -8.66 -15.03
N SER A 85 -5.07 -8.72 -14.14
CA SER A 85 -5.30 -9.89 -13.29
C SER A 85 -5.60 -11.14 -14.09
N PHE A 86 -6.37 -11.00 -15.17
CA PHE A 86 -6.68 -12.11 -16.05
C PHE A 86 -5.40 -12.63 -16.70
N LEU A 87 -4.61 -11.73 -17.30
CA LEU A 87 -3.36 -12.07 -17.96
C LEU A 87 -2.36 -12.70 -16.99
N THR A 88 -2.15 -12.08 -15.83
CA THR A 88 -1.19 -12.53 -14.82
C THR A 88 -1.60 -13.84 -14.16
N SER A 89 -2.91 -14.12 -14.00
CA SER A 89 -3.36 -15.45 -13.54
C SER A 89 -3.06 -16.56 -14.55
N ARG A 90 -3.16 -16.27 -15.86
CA ARG A 90 -2.81 -17.22 -16.93
C ARG A 90 -1.31 -17.42 -17.01
N LEU A 91 -0.53 -16.34 -16.92
CA LEU A 91 0.93 -16.41 -16.87
C LEU A 91 1.40 -17.20 -15.66
N SER A 92 0.84 -16.95 -14.48
CA SER A 92 1.14 -17.68 -13.25
C SER A 92 0.94 -19.19 -13.43
N LYS A 93 -0.20 -19.61 -13.99
CA LYS A 93 -0.46 -21.03 -14.31
C LYS A 93 0.58 -21.60 -15.27
N LYS A 94 0.91 -20.88 -16.35
CA LYS A 94 1.92 -21.32 -17.33
C LYS A 94 3.30 -21.49 -16.70
N ILE A 95 3.73 -20.54 -15.87
CA ILE A 95 5.04 -20.58 -15.19
C ILE A 95 5.13 -21.81 -14.27
N ILE A 96 4.08 -22.09 -13.50
CA ILE A 96 4.04 -23.26 -12.62
C ILE A 96 4.08 -24.55 -13.43
N ILE A 97 3.28 -24.67 -14.50
CA ILE A 97 3.29 -25.85 -15.38
C ILE A 97 4.68 -26.07 -15.97
N TRP A 98 5.29 -25.02 -16.54
CA TRP A 98 6.62 -25.09 -17.14
C TRP A 98 7.68 -25.54 -16.11
N LYS A 99 7.64 -24.97 -14.90
CA LYS A 99 8.52 -25.36 -13.80
C LYS A 99 8.32 -26.84 -13.43
N CYS A 100 7.08 -27.31 -13.31
CA CYS A 100 6.79 -28.71 -12.99
C CYS A 100 7.30 -29.68 -14.08
N THR A 101 7.16 -29.32 -15.36
CA THR A 101 7.66 -30.13 -16.48
C THR A 101 9.20 -30.22 -16.48
N GLU A 102 9.90 -29.11 -16.27
CA GLU A 102 11.37 -29.08 -16.23
C GLU A 102 11.96 -29.82 -15.02
N PHE A 103 11.33 -29.71 -13.84
CA PHE A 103 11.78 -30.44 -12.65
C PHE A 103 11.48 -31.94 -12.74
N SER A 104 10.35 -32.33 -13.35
CA SER A 104 10.00 -33.74 -13.56
C SER A 104 10.96 -34.46 -14.52
N ASN A 105 11.61 -33.72 -15.43
CA ASN A 105 12.62 -34.29 -16.32
C ASN A 105 14.01 -34.44 -15.64
N ASN A 106 14.22 -33.80 -14.48
CA ASN A 106 15.56 -33.66 -13.89
C ASN A 106 15.78 -34.36 -12.54
N ASP A 107 14.75 -34.78 -11.76
CA ASP A 107 15.04 -35.42 -10.46
C ASP A 107 14.07 -36.52 -9.96
N LEU A 108 14.70 -37.61 -9.50
CA LEU A 108 14.23 -38.88 -8.94
C LEU A 108 14.18 -38.88 -7.39
N VAL A 109 13.94 -37.75 -6.71
CA VAL A 109 14.10 -37.67 -5.24
C VAL A 109 12.80 -37.28 -4.51
N SER A 110 12.22 -38.27 -3.82
CA SER A 110 10.90 -38.25 -3.17
C SER A 110 10.81 -37.57 -1.79
N GLY A 111 11.83 -36.82 -1.36
CA GLY A 111 11.90 -36.29 0.03
C GLY A 111 11.49 -34.83 0.24
N HIS A 112 11.40 -34.02 -0.82
CA HIS A 112 11.25 -32.55 -0.72
C HIS A 112 9.88 -32.00 -1.15
N MET A 113 8.91 -32.88 -1.41
CA MET A 113 7.64 -32.53 -2.07
C MET A 113 6.69 -31.67 -1.23
N GLU A 114 6.76 -31.71 0.10
CA GLU A 114 5.75 -31.05 0.94
C GLU A 114 5.98 -29.53 1.08
N GLN A 115 7.24 -29.08 1.09
CA GLN A 115 7.60 -27.66 1.10
C GLN A 115 7.55 -27.05 -0.31
N THR A 116 7.84 -27.85 -1.35
CA THR A 116 7.74 -27.43 -2.75
C THR A 116 6.29 -27.28 -3.21
N ASN A 117 5.34 -28.06 -2.69
CA ASN A 117 3.91 -27.93 -3.02
C ASN A 117 3.29 -26.59 -2.60
N ARG A 118 3.70 -26.00 -1.47
CA ARG A 118 3.22 -24.66 -1.05
C ARG A 118 3.78 -23.53 -1.92
N ASN A 119 5.00 -23.68 -2.43
CA ASN A 119 5.65 -22.70 -3.30
C ASN A 119 5.24 -22.81 -4.78
N ASN A 120 4.50 -23.86 -5.15
CA ASN A 120 4.12 -24.16 -6.53
C ASN A 120 2.61 -23.98 -6.80
N MET A 121 1.93 -23.13 -6.03
CA MET A 121 0.53 -22.80 -6.32
C MET A 121 0.45 -21.65 -7.33
N SER A 122 -0.22 -21.91 -8.45
CA SER A 122 -0.57 -20.83 -9.38
C SER A 122 -1.57 -19.89 -8.73
N LEU A 123 -1.46 -18.60 -9.01
CA LEU A 123 -2.33 -17.58 -8.50
C LEU A 123 -3.63 -17.52 -9.30
N ASN A 124 -4.74 -17.49 -8.58
CA ASN A 124 -6.05 -17.30 -9.17
C ASN A 124 -6.29 -15.82 -9.51
N MET A 125 -7.41 -15.57 -10.20
CA MET A 125 -7.80 -14.24 -10.66
C MET A 125 -7.94 -13.22 -9.52
N LYS A 126 -8.56 -13.62 -8.40
CA LYS A 126 -8.78 -12.75 -7.25
C LYS A 126 -7.45 -12.35 -6.61
N GLN A 127 -6.52 -13.29 -6.45
CA GLN A 127 -5.19 -13.02 -5.91
C GLN A 127 -4.42 -12.05 -6.81
N CYS A 128 -4.45 -12.29 -8.11
CA CYS A 128 -3.83 -11.39 -9.08
C CYS A 128 -4.46 -9.98 -9.06
N TYR A 129 -5.77 -9.88 -8.85
CA TYR A 129 -6.46 -8.60 -8.69
C TYR A 129 -6.05 -7.84 -7.45
N LEU A 130 -5.96 -8.50 -6.31
CA LEU A 130 -5.47 -7.87 -5.09
C LEU A 130 -4.03 -7.36 -5.26
N LEU A 131 -3.16 -8.15 -5.91
CA LEU A 131 -1.78 -7.75 -6.22
C LEU A 131 -1.72 -6.60 -7.24
N ALA A 132 -2.63 -6.58 -8.22
CA ALA A 132 -2.69 -5.51 -9.21
C ALA A 132 -3.08 -4.17 -8.58
N VAL A 133 -4.09 -4.17 -7.72
CA VAL A 133 -4.49 -3.00 -6.95
C VAL A 133 -3.38 -2.57 -6.00
N ALA A 134 -2.75 -3.52 -5.27
CA ALA A 134 -1.67 -3.20 -4.36
C ALA A 134 -0.46 -2.58 -5.08
N GLY A 135 -0.03 -3.15 -6.20
CA GLY A 135 1.11 -2.64 -6.98
C GLY A 135 0.84 -1.25 -7.54
N CYS A 136 -0.38 -1.03 -8.05
CA CYS A 136 -0.83 0.28 -8.52
C CYS A 136 -0.82 1.34 -7.42
N LEU A 137 -1.32 1.02 -6.22
CA LEU A 137 -1.28 1.95 -5.10
C LEU A 137 0.14 2.25 -4.62
N LEU A 138 1.05 1.25 -4.62
CA LEU A 138 2.47 1.50 -4.34
C LEU A 138 3.12 2.38 -5.40
N HIS A 139 2.68 2.29 -6.66
CA HIS A 139 3.13 3.17 -7.73
C HIS A 139 2.69 4.61 -7.48
N PHE A 140 1.37 4.83 -7.28
CA PHE A 140 0.83 6.16 -6.93
C PHE A 140 1.44 6.75 -5.67
N GLN A 141 1.84 5.91 -4.70
CA GLN A 141 2.54 6.39 -3.52
C GLN A 141 3.80 7.20 -3.88
N LEU A 142 4.59 6.70 -4.84
CA LEU A 142 5.80 7.38 -5.29
C LEU A 142 5.46 8.61 -6.12
N ASP A 143 4.48 8.52 -7.01
CA ASP A 143 4.10 9.65 -7.86
C ASP A 143 3.57 10.82 -7.06
N HIS A 144 2.63 10.59 -6.15
CA HIS A 144 2.09 11.66 -5.31
C HIS A 144 3.18 12.40 -4.53
N ILE A 145 4.24 11.72 -4.09
CA ILE A 145 5.32 12.35 -3.31
C ILE A 145 6.36 13.03 -4.20
N PHE A 146 6.75 12.39 -5.31
CA PHE A 146 7.96 12.73 -6.04
C PHE A 146 7.71 13.24 -7.47
N GLU A 147 6.55 12.94 -8.05
CA GLU A 147 6.16 13.45 -9.35
C GLU A 147 5.80 14.94 -9.26
N GLU A 148 6.20 15.71 -10.28
CA GLU A 148 5.95 17.14 -10.37
C GLU A 148 6.41 17.95 -9.13
N ASN A 149 7.38 17.41 -8.36
CA ASN A 149 7.80 17.94 -7.06
C ASN A 149 6.64 18.07 -6.06
N GLY A 150 5.73 17.10 -6.04
CA GLY A 150 4.56 17.06 -5.16
C GLY A 150 3.50 18.09 -5.53
N GLN A 151 3.45 18.58 -6.78
CA GLN A 151 2.40 19.50 -7.23
C GLN A 151 1.13 18.77 -7.69
N ASP A 152 1.09 17.44 -7.60
CA ASP A 152 -0.12 16.67 -7.85
C ASP A 152 -1.30 17.15 -6.97
N ASN A 153 -2.50 17.22 -7.56
CA ASN A 153 -3.69 17.75 -6.90
C ASN A 153 -4.04 17.02 -5.60
N PHE A 154 -3.83 15.70 -5.57
CA PHE A 154 -4.14 14.91 -4.39
C PHE A 154 -3.10 15.13 -3.29
N TYR A 155 -1.81 15.20 -3.64
CA TYR A 155 -0.77 15.55 -2.68
C TYR A 155 -0.89 16.99 -2.17
N GLN A 156 -1.24 17.95 -3.04
CA GLN A 156 -1.56 19.32 -2.64
C GLN A 156 -2.78 19.36 -1.71
N TRP A 157 -3.79 18.52 -1.92
CA TRP A 157 -4.89 18.38 -0.98
C TRP A 157 -4.42 17.84 0.37
N ILE A 158 -3.53 16.83 0.39
CA ILE A 158 -2.90 16.33 1.62
C ILE A 158 -2.17 17.44 2.35
N LEU A 159 -1.31 18.20 1.66
CA LEU A 159 -0.59 19.32 2.25
C LEU A 159 -1.56 20.44 2.70
N SER A 160 -2.65 20.67 1.96
CA SER A 160 -3.67 21.65 2.35
C SER A 160 -4.38 21.29 3.67
N THR A 161 -4.22 20.05 4.15
CA THR A 161 -4.74 19.71 5.48
C THR A 161 -3.96 20.34 6.60
N GLY A 162 -2.69 20.73 6.41
CA GLY A 162 -1.91 21.48 7.38
C GLY A 162 -1.86 22.99 7.12
N TYR A 163 -1.39 23.73 8.12
CA TYR A 163 -1.12 25.16 8.00
C TYR A 163 0.37 25.43 7.82
N PHE A 164 0.75 25.93 6.65
CA PHE A 164 2.16 26.21 6.29
C PHE A 164 2.48 27.70 6.13
N LYS A 165 1.49 28.59 6.33
CA LYS A 165 1.67 30.05 6.18
C LYS A 165 2.21 30.68 7.47
N LYS A 166 2.82 31.86 7.35
CA LYS A 166 3.22 32.69 8.50
C LYS A 166 2.36 33.97 8.55
N PRO A 167 2.05 34.49 9.75
CA PRO A 167 2.40 33.96 11.08
C PRO A 167 1.60 32.70 11.41
N THR A 168 2.21 31.80 12.19
CA THR A 168 1.52 30.61 12.68
C THR A 168 0.39 31.03 13.61
N PRO A 169 -0.81 30.43 13.50
CA PRO A 169 -1.90 30.71 14.42
C PRO A 169 -1.53 30.32 15.87
N PRO A 170 -2.30 30.78 16.89
CA PRO A 170 -1.99 30.55 18.30
C PRO A 170 -2.37 29.14 18.80
N LEU A 171 -1.46 28.45 19.50
CA LEU A 171 -1.63 27.06 19.93
C LEU A 171 -2.95 26.82 20.67
N SER A 172 -3.69 25.79 20.24
CA SER A 172 -4.92 25.35 20.91
C SER A 172 -4.56 24.45 22.12
N PRO A 173 -4.91 24.82 23.37
CA PRO A 173 -4.58 23.99 24.53
C PRO A 173 -5.24 22.60 24.48
N LEU A 174 -6.46 22.51 23.94
CA LEU A 174 -7.19 21.25 23.82
C LEU A 174 -6.48 20.26 22.87
N SER A 175 -5.98 20.80 21.77
CA SER A 175 -5.18 20.11 20.76
C SER A 175 -3.94 19.45 21.37
N VAL A 176 -3.15 20.24 22.11
CA VAL A 176 -1.96 19.76 22.84
C VAL A 176 -2.31 18.64 23.83
N ILE A 177 -3.42 18.78 24.56
CA ILE A 177 -3.88 17.76 25.50
C ILE A 177 -4.24 16.46 24.78
N ILE A 178 -5.01 16.52 23.68
CA ILE A 178 -5.47 15.33 22.94
C ILE A 178 -4.28 14.62 22.29
N VAL A 179 -3.39 15.36 21.62
CA VAL A 179 -2.17 14.80 21.01
C VAL A 179 -1.26 14.20 22.07
N GLY A 180 -1.04 14.92 23.17
CA GLY A 180 -0.23 14.46 24.30
C GLY A 180 -0.77 13.17 24.91
N LEU A 181 -2.08 13.13 25.22
CA LEU A 181 -2.73 11.94 25.77
C LEU A 181 -2.70 10.76 24.79
N SER A 182 -2.95 11.00 23.51
CA SER A 182 -2.90 9.96 22.47
C SER A 182 -1.50 9.36 22.38
N THR A 183 -0.47 10.21 22.34
CA THR A 183 0.94 9.81 22.27
C THR A 183 1.36 9.03 23.52
N LEU A 184 1.04 9.53 24.71
CA LEU A 184 1.35 8.84 25.97
C LEU A 184 0.63 7.50 26.05
N THR A 185 -0.63 7.42 25.62
CA THR A 185 -1.40 6.17 25.61
C THR A 185 -0.77 5.13 24.67
N LEU A 186 -0.31 5.55 23.49
CA LEU A 186 0.41 4.67 22.57
C LEU A 186 1.74 4.18 23.18
N PHE A 187 2.54 5.10 23.71
CA PHE A 187 3.85 4.78 24.26
C PHE A 187 3.76 3.87 25.49
N PHE A 188 2.99 4.28 26.50
CA PHE A 188 2.81 3.49 27.72
C PHE A 188 2.01 2.22 27.48
N GLY A 189 0.97 2.25 26.63
CA GLY A 189 0.21 1.06 26.29
C GLY A 189 1.06 0.00 25.61
N PHE A 190 1.92 0.40 24.65
CA PHE A 190 2.85 -0.52 23.99
C PHE A 190 3.88 -1.07 24.98
N ALA A 191 4.50 -0.20 25.78
CA ALA A 191 5.46 -0.60 26.81
C ALA A 191 4.82 -1.56 27.82
N TRP A 192 3.59 -1.29 28.24
CA TRP A 192 2.83 -2.16 29.14
C TRP A 192 2.62 -3.55 28.54
N ILE A 193 2.13 -3.64 27.31
CA ILE A 193 1.85 -4.91 26.64
C ILE A 193 3.13 -5.75 26.47
N HIS A 194 4.22 -5.13 26.00
CA HIS A 194 5.41 -5.86 25.57
C HIS A 194 6.48 -6.03 26.65
N LEU A 195 6.63 -5.07 27.57
CA LEU A 195 7.66 -5.11 28.61
C LEU A 195 7.13 -5.63 29.94
N PHE A 196 5.97 -5.13 30.39
CA PHE A 196 5.47 -5.43 31.74
C PHE A 196 4.52 -6.62 31.76
N ALA A 197 3.39 -6.52 31.06
CA ALA A 197 2.37 -7.57 31.00
C ALA A 197 2.95 -8.88 30.46
N SER A 198 3.84 -8.80 29.46
CA SER A 198 4.55 -9.96 28.92
C SER A 198 5.41 -10.68 29.97
N SER A 199 6.07 -9.94 30.85
CA SER A 199 6.94 -10.49 31.90
C SER A 199 6.11 -11.18 33.00
N ILE A 200 5.00 -10.55 33.39
CA ILE A 200 4.14 -11.03 34.49
C ILE A 200 3.31 -12.24 34.07
N SER A 201 2.63 -12.15 32.91
CA SER A 201 1.60 -13.12 32.51
C SER A 201 2.08 -14.16 31.49
N LYS A 202 3.38 -14.12 31.11
CA LYS A 202 4.00 -14.98 30.09
C LYS A 202 3.16 -15.10 28.80
N GLN A 203 2.50 -14.00 28.40
CA GLN A 203 1.63 -13.98 27.24
C GLN A 203 2.39 -14.34 25.97
N SER A 204 1.79 -15.19 25.13
CA SER A 204 2.32 -15.48 23.82
C SER A 204 2.40 -14.22 22.95
N LEU A 205 3.36 -14.18 22.02
CA LEU A 205 3.51 -13.05 21.08
C LEU A 205 2.22 -12.76 20.29
N LYS A 206 1.45 -13.80 19.93
CA LYS A 206 0.19 -13.66 19.19
C LYS A 206 -0.85 -12.85 19.96
N ILE A 207 -0.96 -13.08 21.27
CA ILE A 207 -1.88 -12.34 22.14
C ILE A 207 -1.42 -10.88 22.27
N ARG A 208 -0.12 -10.66 22.48
CA ARG A 208 0.46 -9.31 22.58
C ARG A 208 0.22 -8.48 21.33
N ILE A 209 0.47 -9.06 20.15
CA ILE A 209 0.19 -8.39 18.86
C ILE A 209 -1.30 -8.04 18.74
N LYS A 210 -2.21 -8.92 19.16
CA LYS A 210 -3.66 -8.62 19.15
C LYS A 210 -3.98 -7.42 20.03
N TYR A 211 -3.44 -7.34 21.25
CA TYR A 211 -3.65 -6.18 22.13
C TYR A 211 -3.02 -4.90 21.57
N THR A 212 -1.82 -4.98 20.98
CA THR A 212 -1.19 -3.82 20.32
C THR A 212 -2.03 -3.32 19.16
N PHE A 213 -2.56 -4.24 18.34
CA PHE A 213 -3.46 -3.87 17.25
C PHE A 213 -4.73 -3.20 17.77
N THR A 214 -5.36 -3.75 18.82
CA THR A 214 -6.54 -3.13 19.45
C THR A 214 -6.21 -1.74 20.02
N LEU A 215 -5.07 -1.57 20.70
CA LEU A 215 -4.61 -0.27 21.22
C LEU A 215 -4.49 0.76 20.09
N PHE A 216 -3.79 0.40 19.01
CA PHE A 216 -3.59 1.30 17.87
C PHE A 216 -4.91 1.64 17.20
N LEU A 217 -5.79 0.65 17.00
CA LEU A 217 -7.10 0.87 16.40
C LEU A 217 -7.94 1.85 17.21
N ILE A 218 -7.98 1.71 18.54
CA ILE A 218 -8.72 2.63 19.42
C ILE A 218 -8.15 4.03 19.35
N VAL A 219 -6.84 4.20 19.57
CA VAL A 219 -6.23 5.54 19.64
C VAL A 219 -6.29 6.25 18.29
N ILE A 220 -5.95 5.56 17.19
CA ILE A 220 -6.00 6.15 15.84
C ILE A 220 -7.44 6.51 15.48
N SER A 221 -8.44 5.68 15.80
CA SER A 221 -9.85 6.01 15.49
C SER A 221 -10.34 7.23 16.25
N LEU A 222 -10.00 7.36 17.53
CA LEU A 222 -10.35 8.52 18.35
C LEU A 222 -9.64 9.79 17.83
N TYR A 223 -8.35 9.70 17.54
CA TYR A 223 -7.58 10.81 17.00
C TYR A 223 -8.10 11.25 15.63
N PHE A 224 -8.35 10.30 14.73
CA PHE A 224 -8.93 10.58 13.41
C PHE A 224 -10.30 11.25 13.50
N SER A 225 -11.15 10.80 14.44
CA SER A 225 -12.45 11.44 14.70
C SER A 225 -12.28 12.88 15.19
N PHE A 226 -11.34 13.13 16.09
CA PHE A 226 -11.01 14.47 16.55
C PHE A 226 -10.56 15.38 15.39
N LEU A 227 -9.68 14.90 14.52
CA LEU A 227 -9.21 15.65 13.35
C LEU A 227 -10.36 16.01 12.39
N ILE A 228 -11.25 15.04 12.11
CA ILE A 228 -12.46 15.26 11.29
C ILE A 228 -13.35 16.34 11.90
N ILE A 229 -13.66 16.23 13.20
CA ILE A 229 -14.53 17.19 13.89
C ILE A 229 -13.89 18.59 13.88
N SER A 230 -12.61 18.69 14.21
CA SER A 230 -11.89 19.96 14.25
C SER A 230 -11.90 20.67 12.89
N LYS A 231 -11.61 19.92 11.82
CA LYS A 231 -11.40 20.50 10.50
C LYS A 231 -12.69 20.71 9.69
N ILE A 232 -13.58 19.71 9.68
CA ILE A 232 -14.78 19.74 8.83
C ILE A 232 -15.92 20.46 9.55
N ILE A 233 -16.13 20.17 10.83
CA ILE A 233 -17.30 20.68 11.57
C ILE A 233 -16.99 22.06 12.15
N LEU A 234 -15.89 22.17 12.90
CA LEU A 234 -15.56 23.40 13.61
C LEU A 234 -14.85 24.43 12.73
N LYS A 235 -14.40 24.05 11.52
CA LYS A 235 -13.67 24.89 10.56
C LYS A 235 -12.59 25.76 11.23
N LYS A 236 -11.96 25.24 12.27
CA LYS A 236 -10.93 26.00 12.98
C LYS A 236 -9.72 26.11 12.06
N GLU A 237 -9.22 27.33 11.87
CA GLU A 237 -7.88 27.54 11.35
C GLU A 237 -6.92 27.26 12.50
N ALA A 238 -6.34 26.06 12.57
CA ALA A 238 -5.54 25.66 13.72
C ALA A 238 -4.05 25.44 13.37
N VAL A 239 -3.35 25.00 14.40
CA VAL A 239 -2.04 25.51 14.78
C VAL A 239 -1.04 24.40 14.81
N ILE A 240 -0.01 24.52 13.97
CA ILE A 240 1.24 23.75 13.98
C ILE A 240 1.01 22.23 14.04
N GLY A 241 1.10 21.57 12.88
CA GLY A 241 1.38 20.13 12.76
C GLY A 241 0.17 19.20 12.76
N GLU A 242 -0.80 19.37 13.65
CA GLU A 242 -1.85 18.36 13.92
C GLU A 242 -2.81 18.11 12.74
N GLU A 243 -3.05 19.10 11.89
CA GLU A 243 -4.05 18.99 10.82
C GLU A 243 -3.46 18.41 9.53
N ALA A 244 -2.13 18.51 9.34
CA ALA A 244 -1.42 17.75 8.32
C ALA A 244 -1.61 16.23 8.54
N ASP A 245 -1.76 15.81 9.80
CA ASP A 245 -1.95 14.40 10.15
C ASP A 245 -3.19 13.81 9.49
N LEU A 246 -4.25 14.58 9.21
CA LEU A 246 -5.43 14.02 8.53
C LEU A 246 -5.07 13.57 7.10
N GLY A 247 -4.48 14.46 6.31
CA GLY A 247 -4.04 14.15 4.95
C GLY A 247 -2.97 13.06 4.95
N VAL A 248 -1.99 13.15 5.87
CA VAL A 248 -0.93 12.16 6.03
C VAL A 248 -1.47 10.79 6.42
N LEU A 249 -2.44 10.70 7.35
CA LEU A 249 -3.08 9.44 7.74
C LEU A 249 -3.87 8.84 6.57
N VAL A 250 -4.66 9.65 5.85
CA VAL A 250 -5.37 9.19 4.64
C VAL A 250 -4.39 8.65 3.61
N PHE A 251 -3.27 9.36 3.40
CA PHE A 251 -2.22 8.95 2.48
C PHE A 251 -1.57 7.62 2.90
N ILE A 252 -1.12 7.51 4.15
CA ILE A 252 -0.48 6.29 4.69
C ILE A 252 -1.45 5.12 4.66
N ILE A 253 -2.73 5.33 5.03
CA ILE A 253 -3.74 4.27 5.01
C ILE A 253 -3.97 3.80 3.57
N GLY A 254 -4.20 4.72 2.63
CA GLY A 254 -4.56 4.39 1.25
C GLY A 254 -3.41 3.82 0.42
N PHE A 255 -2.21 4.39 0.56
CA PHE A 255 -1.09 4.08 -0.31
C PHE A 255 -0.02 3.18 0.32
N HIS A 256 -0.07 2.94 1.64
CA HIS A 256 0.90 2.07 2.32
C HIS A 256 0.26 0.90 3.08
N ILE A 257 -0.68 1.17 3.98
CA ILE A 257 -1.33 0.12 4.81
C ILE A 257 -2.28 -0.74 3.95
N LEU A 258 -3.08 -0.12 3.09
CA LEU A 258 -4.00 -0.86 2.24
C LEU A 258 -3.27 -1.82 1.29
N PRO A 259 -2.19 -1.44 0.56
CA PRO A 259 -1.39 -2.38 -0.21
C PRO A 259 -0.84 -3.54 0.61
N PHE A 260 -0.40 -3.30 1.84
CA PHE A 260 0.04 -4.35 2.75
C PHE A 260 -1.09 -5.36 3.02
N ILE A 261 -2.28 -4.87 3.38
CA ILE A 261 -3.45 -5.72 3.65
C ILE A 261 -3.85 -6.50 2.39
N LEU A 262 -3.88 -5.86 1.22
CA LEU A 262 -4.21 -6.50 -0.04
C LEU A 262 -3.20 -7.62 -0.39
N CYS A 263 -1.91 -7.41 -0.13
CA CYS A 263 -0.88 -8.44 -0.26
C CYS A 263 -1.17 -9.63 0.66
N LEU A 264 -1.51 -9.39 1.94
CA LEU A 264 -1.86 -10.47 2.86
C LEU A 264 -3.11 -11.24 2.43
N LEU A 265 -4.15 -10.53 1.96
CA LEU A 265 -5.38 -11.14 1.46
C LEU A 265 -5.18 -11.93 0.16
N SER A 266 -4.09 -11.68 -0.57
CA SER A 266 -3.75 -12.40 -1.80
C SER A 266 -3.12 -13.78 -1.53
N ILE A 267 -2.73 -14.07 -0.29
CA ILE A 267 -2.18 -15.38 0.09
C ILE A 267 -3.30 -16.42 0.05
N SER A 268 -3.06 -17.57 -0.58
CA SER A 268 -3.98 -18.71 -0.53
C SER A 268 -3.96 -19.31 0.87
N HIS A 269 -5.13 -19.33 1.52
CA HIS A 269 -5.38 -20.18 2.68
C HIS A 269 -5.70 -21.61 2.25
#